data_AF-A0A975P1X1-F1
#
_entry.id   AF-A0A975P1X1-F1
#
_cell.length_a   1.000
_cell.length_b   1.000
_cell.length_c   1.000
_cell.angle_alpha   90.00
_cell.angle_beta   90.00
_cell.angle_gamma   90.00
#
_symmetry.space_group_name_H-M   'P 1'
#
loop_
_entity.id
_entity.type
_entity.pdbx_description
1 polymer ?
#
loop_
_entity_poly.entity_id
_entity_poly.type
_entity_poly.pdbx_seq_one_letter_code
_entity_poly.pdbx_strand_id
1 'polypeptide(L)'
;MRLALAAATAIAFSGSAVRAEKVSDVLARTPKKTADFVAYCTDHFKDCRTIIVSVDIEHLAESKPHVCTIRSKDNDVATKSIVGWLAQHKEIHGKPTRDGIGAAIKALWPC
;
A
#
# COMPACT_ATOMS: atom_id res chain seq x y z
N MET A 1 -4.88 -24.05 -61.93
CA MET A 1 -5.23 -22.78 -61.24
C MET A 1 -4.32 -22.63 -60.03
N ARG A 2 -3.65 -21.48 -59.91
CA ARG A 2 -2.70 -21.13 -58.84
C ARG A 2 -3.41 -20.33 -57.73
N LEU A 3 -2.87 -20.45 -56.51
CA LEU A 3 -2.94 -19.52 -55.35
C LEU A 3 -4.28 -19.50 -54.57
N ALA A 4 -4.32 -19.40 -53.24
CA ALA A 4 -3.33 -18.96 -52.26
C ALA A 4 -3.58 -19.62 -50.88
N LEU A 5 -2.52 -20.00 -50.16
CA LEU A 5 -2.56 -20.18 -48.70
C LEU A 5 -2.44 -18.79 -48.06
N ALA A 6 -3.44 -18.40 -47.28
CA ALA A 6 -3.36 -17.23 -46.41
C ALA A 6 -2.50 -17.57 -45.19
N ALA A 7 -1.29 -17.02 -45.12
CA ALA A 7 -0.45 -17.08 -43.94
C ALA A 7 -0.98 -16.07 -42.91
N ALA A 8 -1.60 -16.57 -41.84
CA ALA A 8 -1.94 -15.77 -40.67
C ALA A 8 -0.68 -15.48 -39.86
N THR A 9 -0.10 -14.30 -40.01
CA THR A 9 0.94 -13.78 -39.12
C THR A 9 0.33 -13.49 -37.75
N ALA A 10 0.54 -14.39 -36.79
CA ALA A 10 0.31 -14.10 -35.39
C ALA A 10 1.32 -13.04 -34.94
N ILE A 11 0.84 -11.83 -34.63
CA ILE A 11 1.63 -10.80 -33.96
C ILE A 11 1.83 -11.28 -32.52
N ALA A 12 2.98 -11.88 -32.25
CA ALA A 12 3.41 -12.13 -30.88
C ALA A 12 3.68 -10.78 -30.22
N PHE A 13 2.72 -10.28 -29.43
CA PHE A 13 2.91 -9.12 -28.58
C PHE A 13 3.84 -9.54 -27.44
N SER A 14 5.15 -9.49 -27.66
CA SER A 14 6.17 -9.54 -26.60
C SER A 14 6.16 -8.22 -25.82
N GLY A 15 5.01 -7.88 -25.27
CA GLY A 15 4.89 -6.85 -24.25
C GLY A 15 5.20 -7.52 -22.93
N SER A 16 6.28 -7.09 -22.27
CA SER A 16 6.53 -7.41 -20.88
C SER A 16 5.27 -7.09 -20.08
N ALA A 17 4.52 -8.13 -19.70
CA ALA A 17 3.35 -7.99 -18.86
C ALA A 17 3.83 -7.57 -17.47
N VAL A 18 4.01 -6.26 -17.26
CA VAL A 18 4.04 -5.69 -15.92
C VAL A 18 2.63 -5.87 -15.38
N ARG A 19 2.38 -7.01 -14.74
CA ARG A 19 1.11 -7.31 -14.09
C ARG A 19 0.89 -6.25 -13.03
N ALA A 20 -0.15 -5.43 -13.17
CA ALA A 20 -0.60 -4.58 -12.09
C ALA A 20 -0.90 -5.50 -10.89
N GLU A 21 -0.14 -5.33 -9.81
CA GLU A 21 -0.33 -6.12 -8.60
C GLU A 21 -1.72 -5.82 -8.01
N LYS A 22 -2.47 -6.86 -7.68
CA LYS A 22 -3.79 -6.65 -7.06
C LYS A 22 -3.60 -6.25 -5.61
N VAL A 23 -4.41 -5.32 -5.12
CA VAL A 23 -4.42 -4.91 -3.70
C VAL A 23 -4.66 -6.12 -2.77
N SER A 24 -5.43 -7.12 -3.21
CA SER A 24 -5.60 -8.39 -2.49
C SER A 24 -4.27 -9.12 -2.23
N ASP A 25 -3.36 -9.08 -3.19
CA ASP A 25 -2.08 -9.78 -3.12
C ASP A 25 -1.13 -9.05 -2.16
N VAL A 26 -1.21 -7.71 -2.13
CA VAL A 26 -0.50 -6.85 -1.16
C VAL A 26 -1.00 -7.16 0.25
N LEU A 27 -2.32 -7.22 0.46
CA LEU A 27 -2.93 -7.51 1.75
C LEU A 27 -2.55 -8.90 2.27
N ALA A 28 -2.47 -9.90 1.39
CA ALA A 28 -2.14 -11.28 1.77
C ALA A 28 -0.71 -11.43 2.31
N ARG A 29 0.25 -10.67 1.78
CA ARG A 29 1.67 -10.72 2.17
C ARG A 29 2.07 -9.69 3.23
N THR A 30 1.24 -8.67 3.48
CA THR A 30 1.52 -7.67 4.51
C THR A 30 1.39 -8.30 5.90
N PRO A 31 2.39 -8.13 6.79
CA PRO A 31 2.29 -8.61 8.15
C PRO A 31 1.12 -7.99 8.92
N LYS A 32 0.48 -8.80 9.76
CA LYS A 32 -0.73 -8.42 10.52
C LYS A 32 -0.41 -7.76 11.87
N LYS A 33 0.85 -7.81 12.32
CA LYS A 33 1.32 -7.18 13.56
C LYS A 33 2.18 -5.97 13.24
N THR A 34 2.04 -4.91 14.03
CA THR A 34 2.74 -3.64 13.81
C THR A 34 4.26 -3.79 13.79
N ALA A 35 4.86 -4.53 14.72
CA ALA A 35 6.31 -4.71 14.74
C ALA A 35 6.84 -5.37 13.45
N ASP A 36 6.18 -6.44 13.01
CA ASP A 36 6.54 -7.16 11.79
C ASP A 36 6.32 -6.29 10.55
N PHE A 37 5.26 -5.47 10.55
CA PHE A 37 4.99 -4.51 9.49
C PHE A 37 6.10 -3.45 9.39
N VAL A 38 6.56 -2.90 10.51
CA VAL A 38 7.67 -1.94 10.53
C VAL A 38 8.93 -2.55 9.92
N ALA A 39 9.28 -3.78 10.32
CA ALA A 39 10.43 -4.48 9.75
C ALA A 39 10.26 -4.72 8.24
N TYR A 40 9.08 -5.19 7.82
CA TYR A 40 8.71 -5.45 6.42
C TYR A 40 8.87 -4.22 5.52
N CYS A 41 8.58 -3.01 6.03
CA CYS A 41 8.69 -1.79 5.24
C CYS A 41 10.11 -1.40 4.84
N THR A 42 11.14 -2.06 5.39
CA THR A 42 12.54 -1.87 4.99
C THR A 42 12.76 -2.29 3.54
N ASP A 43 12.21 -3.43 3.13
CA ASP A 43 12.40 -4.00 1.80
C ASP A 43 11.14 -3.94 0.92
N HIS A 44 9.98 -3.63 1.51
CA HIS A 44 8.68 -3.66 0.83
C HIS A 44 7.93 -2.31 0.90
N PHE A 45 8.66 -1.20 0.71
CA PHE A 45 8.11 0.16 0.84
C PHE A 45 6.83 0.41 0.01
N LYS A 46 6.76 -0.11 -1.22
CA LYS A 46 5.58 0.06 -2.09
C LYS A 46 4.33 -0.59 -1.51
N ASP A 47 4.47 -1.76 -0.91
CA ASP A 47 3.36 -2.45 -0.26
C ASP A 47 2.91 -1.69 0.99
N CYS A 48 3.86 -1.23 1.80
CA CYS A 48 3.57 -0.42 2.98
C CYS A 48 2.79 0.85 2.62
N ARG A 49 3.20 1.54 1.56
CA ARG A 49 2.47 2.71 1.04
C ARG A 49 1.03 2.36 0.65
N THR A 50 0.83 1.25 -0.06
CA THR A 50 -0.52 0.78 -0.45
C THR A 50 -1.40 0.53 0.78
N ILE A 51 -0.88 -0.12 1.81
CA ILE A 51 -1.62 -0.39 3.03
C ILE A 51 -1.93 0.88 3.82
N ILE A 52 -0.97 1.80 3.94
CA ILE A 52 -1.15 3.07 4.63
C ILE A 52 -2.23 3.92 3.94
N VAL A 53 -2.18 4.04 2.61
CA VAL A 53 -3.22 4.75 1.84
C VAL A 53 -4.58 4.08 2.02
N SER A 54 -4.65 2.75 2.06
CA SER A 54 -5.90 2.04 2.36
C SER A 54 -6.47 2.39 3.74
N VAL A 55 -5.63 2.50 4.78
CA VAL A 55 -6.09 2.87 6.13
C VAL A 55 -6.49 4.35 6.22
N ASP A 56 -5.79 5.24 5.52
CA ASP A 56 -6.16 6.66 5.40
C ASP A 56 -7.54 6.83 4.76
N ILE A 57 -7.79 6.16 3.63
CA ILE A 57 -9.10 6.19 2.96
C ILE A 57 -10.21 5.68 3.88
N GLU A 58 -9.97 4.62 4.67
CA GLU A 58 -10.94 4.15 5.67
C GLU A 58 -11.22 5.22 6.74
N HIS A 59 -10.20 5.92 7.24
CA HIS A 59 -10.38 7.01 8.21
C HIS A 59 -11.22 8.16 7.65
N LEU A 60 -11.03 8.49 6.36
CA LEU A 60 -11.83 9.49 5.67
C LEU A 60 -13.28 9.03 5.46
N ALA A 61 -13.48 7.77 5.06
CA ALA A 61 -14.81 7.20 4.86
C ALA A 61 -15.61 7.12 6.17
N GLU A 62 -14.93 6.82 7.28
CA GLU A 62 -15.50 6.84 8.64
C GLU A 62 -15.76 8.26 9.17
N SER A 63 -15.47 9.31 8.39
CA SER A 63 -15.74 10.71 8.73
C SER A 63 -15.20 11.12 10.10
N LYS A 64 -14.00 10.63 10.47
CA LYS A 64 -13.37 10.98 11.75
C LYS A 64 -13.01 12.47 11.74
N PRO A 65 -13.75 13.35 12.46
CA PRO A 65 -13.69 14.81 12.27
C PRO A 65 -12.38 15.44 12.75
N HIS A 66 -11.47 14.64 13.32
CA HIS A 66 -10.23 15.08 13.95
C HIS A 66 -8.97 14.60 13.20
N VAL A 67 -9.11 14.11 11.97
CA VAL A 67 -7.98 13.62 11.17
C VAL A 67 -7.95 14.34 9.83
N CYS A 68 -6.83 15.01 9.55
CA CYS A 68 -6.63 15.68 8.28
C CYS A 68 -6.21 14.68 7.19
N THR A 69 -6.71 14.87 5.97
CA THR A 69 -6.40 14.01 4.82
C THR A 69 -4.92 14.06 4.44
N ILE A 70 -4.31 12.90 4.22
CA ILE A 70 -2.99 12.79 3.62
C ILE A 70 -3.13 13.03 2.11
N ARG A 71 -2.50 14.08 1.57
CA ARG A 71 -2.61 14.37 0.14
C ARG A 71 -1.81 13.34 -0.66
N SER A 72 -2.37 12.87 -1.77
CA SER A 72 -1.76 11.83 -2.63
C SER A 72 -0.29 12.11 -3.04
N LYS A 73 0.06 13.37 -3.32
CA LYS A 73 1.43 13.78 -3.66
C LYS A 73 2.44 13.59 -2.51
N ASP A 74 1.96 13.45 -1.28
CA ASP A 74 2.76 13.33 -0.06
C ASP A 74 2.85 11.89 0.43
N ASN A 75 2.33 10.90 -0.32
CA ASN A 75 2.22 9.50 0.12
C ASN A 75 3.55 8.86 0.54
N ASP A 76 4.66 9.19 -0.13
CA ASP A 76 5.97 8.65 0.24
C ASP A 76 6.50 9.25 1.54
N VAL A 77 6.30 10.56 1.74
CA VAL A 77 6.65 11.25 2.98
C VAL A 77 5.78 10.73 4.12
N ALA A 78 4.48 10.64 3.90
CA ALA A 78 3.54 10.12 4.88
C ALA A 78 3.85 8.68 5.28
N THR A 79 4.17 7.81 4.30
CA THR A 79 4.59 6.44 4.55
C THR A 79 5.82 6.39 5.46
N LYS A 80 6.86 7.18 5.16
CA LYS A 80 8.08 7.24 5.98
C LYS A 80 7.79 7.75 7.40
N SER A 81 7.00 8.81 7.54
CA SER A 81 6.64 9.37 8.84
C SER A 81 5.84 8.39 9.68
N ILE A 82 4.87 7.70 9.08
CA ILE A 82 4.05 6.69 9.77
C ILE A 82 4.92 5.52 10.20
N VAL A 83 5.72 4.93 9.31
CA VAL A 83 6.61 3.81 9.66
C VAL A 83 7.62 4.23 10.75
N GLY A 84 8.16 5.45 10.66
CA GLY A 84 9.05 6.01 11.67
C GLY A 84 8.38 6.18 13.03
N TRP A 85 7.14 6.66 13.07
CA TRP A 85 6.36 6.79 14.30
C TRP A 85 6.07 5.41 14.90
N LEU A 86 5.62 4.43 14.09
CA LEU A 86 5.37 3.06 14.55
C LEU A 86 6.63 2.41 15.15
N ALA A 87 7.81 2.66 14.59
CA ALA A 87 9.07 2.12 15.09
C ALA A 87 9.41 2.62 16.51
N GLN A 88 9.00 3.84 16.86
CA GLN A 88 9.31 4.48 18.14
C GLN A 88 8.28 4.15 19.24
N HIS A 89 7.08 3.71 18.88
CA HIS A 89 5.95 3.49 19.80
C HIS A 89 5.79 1.99 20.11
N LYS A 90 6.61 1.48 21.04
CA LYS A 90 6.67 0.05 21.38
C LYS A 90 5.35 -0.48 21.97
N GLU A 91 4.55 0.38 22.60
CA GLU A 91 3.26 0.05 23.20
C GLU A 91 2.20 -0.40 22.16
N ILE A 92 2.41 -0.09 20.88
CA ILE A 92 1.52 -0.55 19.80
C ILE A 92 2.08 -1.70 18.97
N HIS A 93 3.29 -2.18 19.25
CA HIS A 93 3.97 -3.22 18.47
C HIS A 93 3.18 -4.55 18.42
N GLY A 94 2.50 -4.89 19.51
CA GLY A 94 1.66 -6.09 19.60
C GLY A 94 0.26 -5.95 18.98
N LYS A 95 -0.13 -4.74 18.55
CA LYS A 95 -1.46 -4.46 17.98
C LYS A 95 -1.56 -4.90 16.51
N PRO A 96 -2.79 -5.04 15.98
CA PRO A 96 -3.01 -5.20 14.55
C PRO A 96 -2.38 -4.03 13.76
N THR A 97 -1.79 -4.34 12.60
CA THR A 97 -1.12 -3.36 11.74
C THR A 97 -2.03 -2.17 11.41
N ARG A 98 -3.30 -2.43 11.07
CA ARG A 98 -4.27 -1.35 10.75
C ARG A 98 -4.50 -0.42 11.94
N ASP A 99 -4.60 -0.97 13.15
CA ASP A 99 -4.77 -0.18 14.39
C ASP A 99 -3.54 0.67 14.67
N GLY A 100 -2.34 0.11 14.48
CA GLY A 100 -1.08 0.83 14.60
C GLY A 100 -1.02 2.01 13.62
N ILE A 101 -1.28 1.76 12.33
CA ILE A 101 -1.30 2.80 11.30
C ILE A 101 -2.34 3.87 11.64
N GLY A 102 -3.55 3.49 12.04
CA GLY A 102 -4.59 4.44 12.43
C GLY A 102 -4.18 5.32 13.63
N ALA A 103 -3.48 4.75 14.62
CA ALA A 103 -2.92 5.52 15.73
C ALA A 103 -1.86 6.52 15.25
N ALA A 104 -0.97 6.10 14.35
CA ALA A 104 0.05 6.96 13.77
C ALA A 104 -0.55 8.11 12.97
N ILE A 105 -1.55 7.84 12.12
CA ILE A 105 -2.25 8.86 11.33
C ILE A 105 -2.88 9.91 12.25
N LYS A 106 -3.59 9.47 13.30
CA LYS A 106 -4.19 10.39 14.29
C LYS A 106 -3.18 11.26 15.02
N ALA A 107 -2.01 10.69 15.35
CA ALA A 107 -0.96 11.42 16.05
C ALA A 107 -0.24 12.43 15.15
N LEU A 108 -0.05 12.11 13.88
CA LEU A 108 0.76 12.88 12.94
C LEU A 108 -0.05 13.88 12.10
N TRP A 109 -1.35 13.62 11.87
CA TRP A 109 -2.26 14.50 11.11
C TRP A 109 -3.52 14.86 11.91
N PRO A 110 -3.40 15.49 13.09
CA PRO A 110 -4.57 16.00 13.79
C PRO A 110 -5.22 17.16 13.01
N CYS A 111 -6.55 17.09 12.92
CA CYS A 111 -7.45 18.22 12.71
C CYS A 111 -8.13 18.52 14.07
#